data_AF-A0A2Z6A746-F1
#
_entry.id   AF-A0A2Z6A746-F1
#
_cell.length_a   1.000
_cell.length_b   1.000
_cell.length_c   1.000
_cell.angle_alpha   90.00
_cell.angle_beta   90.00
_cell.angle_gamma   90.00
#
_symmetry.space_group_name_H-M   'P 1'
#
loop_
_entity.id
_entity.type
_entity.pdbx_description
1 polymer ?
#
loop_
_entity_poly.entity_id
_entity_poly.type
_entity_poly.pdbx_seq_one_letter_code
_entity_poly.pdbx_strand_id
1 'polypeptide(L)' 'MDWKDRQWWPVVTPIVGITYCSAIMYYLWVNYRQPFGGHTTVIA' A
#
# COMPACT_ATOMS: atom_id res chain seq x y z
N MET A 1 17.74 6.07 15.07
CA MET A 1 17.02 5.73 13.81
C MET A 1 17.64 4.43 13.34
N ASP A 2 17.45 3.35 14.11
CA ASP A 2 18.35 2.19 14.07
C ASP A 2 17.80 0.98 13.33
N TRP A 3 16.54 1.04 12.90
CA TRP A 3 15.82 -0.09 12.31
C TRP A 3 15.63 0.05 10.80
N LYS A 4 15.90 1.23 10.24
CA LYS A 4 15.84 1.49 8.79
C LYS A 4 17.15 1.06 8.12
N ASP A 5 17.45 -0.22 8.18
CA ASP A 5 18.62 -0.79 7.50
C ASP A 5 18.45 -0.81 5.99
N ARG A 6 19.53 -0.56 5.23
CA ARG A 6 19.52 -0.54 3.76
C ARG A 6 19.08 -1.86 3.11
N GLN A 7 19.11 -2.96 3.84
CA GLN A 7 18.75 -4.28 3.33
C GLN A 7 17.26 -4.57 3.53
N TRP A 8 16.76 -4.45 4.75
CA TRP A 8 15.39 -4.90 5.10
C TRP A 8 14.34 -3.82 4.90
N TRP A 9 14.66 -2.56 5.21
CA TRP A 9 13.71 -1.45 5.10
C TRP A 9 13.16 -1.24 3.68
N PRO A 10 14.00 -1.16 2.61
CA PRO A 10 13.48 -0.98 1.25
C PRO A 10 12.85 -2.25 0.66
N VAL A 11 12.93 -3.40 1.34
CA VAL A 11 12.28 -4.64 0.89
C VAL A 11 10.91 -4.79 1.55
N VAL A 12 10.85 -4.69 2.88
CA VAL A 12 9.61 -4.93 3.64
C VAL A 12 8.58 -3.82 3.37
N THR A 13 9.02 -2.56 3.33
CA THR A 13 8.12 -1.40 3.18
C THR A 13 7.29 -1.43 1.89
N PRO A 14 7.87 -1.62 0.68
CA PRO A 14 7.07 -1.67 -0.54
C PRO A 14 6.20 -2.93 -0.63
N ILE A 15 6.64 -4.07 -0.11
CA ILE A 15 5.85 -5.32 -0.11
C ILE A 15 4.57 -5.15 0.71
N VAL A 16 4.69 -4.63 1.93
CA VAL A 16 3.52 -4.37 2.77
C VAL A 16 2.65 -3.27 2.14
N GLY A 17 3.27 -2.21 1.62
CA GLY A 17 2.58 -1.11 0.95
C GLY A 17 1.72 -1.55 -0.23
N ILE A 18 2.25 -2.38 -1.13
CA ILE A 18 1.50 -2.85 -2.32
C ILE A 18 0.34 -3.77 -1.95
N THR A 19 0.52 -4.60 -0.93
CA THR A 19 -0.53 -5.52 -0.45
C THR A 19 -1.73 -4.73 0.07
N TYR A 20 -1.45 -3.68 0.84
CA TYR A 20 -2.48 -2.80 1.39
C TYR A 20 -3.18 -1.97 0.30
N CYS A 21 -2.40 -1.43 -0.64
CA CYS A 21 -2.94 -0.71 -1.80
C CYS A 21 -3.85 -1.62 -2.64
N SER A 22 -3.46 -2.87 -2.87
CA SER A 22 -4.24 -3.85 -3.64
C SER A 22 -5.56 -4.20 -2.94
N ALA A 23 -5.54 -4.43 -1.62
CA ALA A 23 -6.74 -4.74 -0.85
C ALA A 23 -7.78 -3.60 -0.91
N ILE A 24 -7.33 -2.35 -0.75
CA ILE A 24 -8.21 -1.17 -0.84
C ILE A 24 -8.67 -0.94 -2.28
N MET A 25 -7.81 -1.15 -3.28
CA MET A 25 -8.19 -1.08 -4.69
C MET A 25 -9.29 -2.08 -5.03
N TYR A 26 -9.20 -3.32 -4.55
CA TYR A 26 -10.24 -4.34 -4.72
C TYR A 26 -11.56 -3.91 -4.06
N TYR A 27 -11.52 -3.46 -2.80
CA TYR A 27 -12.73 -3.02 -2.09
C TYR A 27 -13.41 -1.82 -2.78
N LEU A 28 -12.62 -0.81 -3.17
CA LEU A 28 -13.13 0.40 -3.81
C LEU A 28 -13.67 0.13 -5.22
N TRP A 29 -13.04 -0.78 -5.96
CA TRP A 29 -13.48 -1.19 -7.28
C TRP A 29 -14.78 -1.98 -7.24
N VAL A 30 -14.90 -2.95 -6.33
CA VAL A 30 -16.10 -3.81 -6.23
C VAL A 30 -17.32 -3.01 -5.80
N ASN A 31 -17.19 -2.15 -4.79
CA ASN A 31 -18.33 -1.44 -4.19
C ASN A 31 -18.67 -0.13 -4.91
N TYR A 32 -17.66 0.63 -5.34
CA TYR A 32 -17.85 2.00 -5.84
C TYR A 32 -17.34 2.21 -7.27
N ARG A 33 -16.67 1.20 -7.88
CA ARG A 33 -16.05 1.30 -9.22
C ARG A 33 -15.11 2.50 -9.36
N GLN A 34 -14.55 2.97 -8.25
CA GLN A 34 -13.63 4.11 -8.24
C GLN A 34 -12.18 3.64 -8.42
N PRO A 35 -11.42 4.20 -9.38
CA PRO A 35 -10.07 3.75 -9.70
C PRO A 35 -8.96 4.31 -8.78
N PHE A 36 -9.29 4.88 -7.61
CA PHE A 36 -8.32 5.59 -6.76
C PHE A 36 -7.91 4.86 -5.47
N GLY A 37 -8.22 3.56 -5.32
CA GLY A 37 -7.95 2.83 -4.07
C GLY A 37 -6.48 2.77 -3.64
N GLY A 38 -5.55 2.78 -4.60
CA GLY A 38 -4.12 2.89 -4.32
C GLY A 38 -3.72 4.25 -3.74
N HIS A 39 -4.30 5.35 -4.23
CA HIS A 39 -4.00 6.68 -3.73
C HIS A 39 -4.53 6.90 -2.31
N THR A 40 -5.74 6.42 -2.00
CA THR A 40 -6.32 6.52 -0.65
C THR A 40 -5.46 5.83 0.41
N THR A 41 -4.78 4.75 0.04
CA THR A 41 -3.91 3.99 0.97
C THR A 41 -2.62 4.74 1.31
N VAL A 42 -2.09 5.52 0.37
CA VAL A 42 -0.79 6.21 0.54
C VAL A 42 -0.94 7.55 1.27
N ILE A 43 -2.13 8.16 1.21
CA ILE A 43 -2.44 9.46 1.84
C ILE A 43 -3.10 9.34 3.22
N ALA A 44 -3.65 8.16 3.57
CA ALA A 44 -4.21 7.86 4.88
C ALA A 44 -3.11 7.50 5.89
#